data_AF-A0A5F8AL09-F1
#
_entry.id   AF-A0A5F8AL09-F1
#
_cell.length_a   1.000
_cell.length_b   1.000
_cell.length_c   1.000
_cell.angle_alpha   90.00
_cell.angle_beta   90.00
_cell.angle_gamma   90.00
#
_symmetry.space_group_name_H-M   'P 1'
#
loop_
_entity.id
_entity.type
_entity.pdbx_description
1 polymer ?
#
loop_
_entity_poly.entity_id
_entity_poly.type
_entity_poly.pdbx_seq_one_letter_code
_entity_poly.pdbx_strand_id
1 'polypeptide(L)'
;MEEDLRSKWRKKKAGVAILVSDKTDFKLSKIKRDKEGHYIMVKGSIQQEELTILNIYAPNTGAPRFTKQVLRDLQRDLDSHTIIMGDFNTPLSILDRSMRQKVNKDIQELNSSLQQADLIDIYRTLHPKSTEYTFFSAPHRTYSKIDHVIGSKALLSKCTRTEIITNCLSDHSAIKLELRINKLI
;
A
#
# COMPACT_ATOMS: atom_id res chain seq x y z
N MET A 1 -12.85 48.10 -4.35
CA MET A 1 -13.01 47.47 -5.68
C MET A 1 -11.86 46.49 -5.84
N GLU A 2 -11.96 45.26 -5.33
CA GLU A 2 -12.59 44.09 -6.01
C GLU A 2 -11.91 43.83 -7.36
N GLU A 3 -11.24 42.72 -7.65
CA GLU A 3 -11.17 41.36 -7.08
C GLU A 3 -9.80 40.75 -7.47
N ASP A 4 -9.20 39.94 -6.61
CA ASP A 4 -8.74 38.59 -7.02
C ASP A 4 -8.55 37.74 -5.76
N LEU A 5 -9.67 37.47 -5.07
CA LEU A 5 -9.78 36.36 -4.14
C LEU A 5 -9.72 35.06 -4.97
N ARG A 6 -8.52 34.70 -5.45
CA ARG A 6 -8.25 33.37 -6.01
C ARG A 6 -8.52 32.35 -4.92
N SER A 7 -9.74 31.83 -4.93
CA SER A 7 -10.16 30.52 -4.46
C SER A 7 -9.09 29.80 -3.61
N LYS A 8 -9.14 29.96 -2.27
CA LYS A 8 -8.45 29.11 -1.28
C LYS A 8 -8.96 27.65 -1.28
N TRP A 9 -9.42 27.16 -2.42
CA TRP A 9 -9.86 25.79 -2.62
C TRP A 9 -8.63 24.99 -3.08
N ARG A 10 -7.93 24.34 -2.13
CA ARG A 10 -7.02 23.24 -2.51
C ARG A 10 -7.82 22.29 -3.40
N LYS A 11 -7.32 21.98 -4.60
CA LYS A 11 -7.96 21.00 -5.48
C LYS A 11 -8.23 19.72 -4.67
N LYS A 12 -9.47 19.22 -4.69
CA LYS A 12 -9.85 17.94 -4.06
C LYS A 12 -9.17 16.80 -4.81
N LYS A 13 -7.92 16.51 -4.46
CA LYS A 13 -7.06 15.52 -5.10
C LYS A 13 -6.28 14.79 -4.02
N ALA A 14 -6.25 13.46 -4.13
CA ALA A 14 -5.64 12.57 -3.14
C ALA A 14 -6.24 12.72 -1.73
N GLY A 15 -5.66 12.00 -0.78
CA GLY A 15 -6.15 11.89 0.58
C GLY A 15 -6.11 10.44 1.03
N VAL A 16 -5.36 10.19 2.11
CA VAL A 16 -5.24 8.86 2.72
C VAL A 16 -5.56 8.95 4.20
N ALA A 17 -6.08 7.86 4.74
CA ALA A 17 -6.40 7.74 6.15
C ALA A 17 -5.99 6.36 6.67
N ILE A 18 -5.69 6.29 7.97
CA ILE A 18 -5.58 5.04 8.72
C ILE A 18 -6.56 5.18 9.87
N LEU A 19 -7.50 4.24 9.95
CA LEU A 19 -8.48 4.15 11.04
C LEU A 19 -8.10 2.96 11.91
N VAL A 20 -8.13 3.15 13.22
CA VAL A 20 -7.89 2.10 14.22
C VAL A 20 -9.19 1.89 14.99
N SER A 21 -9.59 0.63 15.13
CA SER A 21 -10.77 0.24 15.90
C SER A 21 -10.62 0.64 17.37
N ASP A 22 -11.71 1.04 18.00
CA ASP A 22 -11.79 1.30 19.45
C ASP A 22 -11.43 0.06 20.29
N LYS A 23 -11.58 -1.13 19.72
CA LYS A 23 -11.20 -2.42 20.31
C LYS A 23 -9.70 -2.74 20.20
N THR A 24 -8.92 -1.90 19.51
CA THR A 24 -7.49 -2.12 19.30
C THR A 24 -6.68 -1.07 20.06
N ASP A 25 -5.98 -1.51 21.11
CA ASP A 25 -5.04 -0.65 21.86
C ASP A 25 -3.74 -0.46 21.06
N PHE A 26 -3.81 0.38 20.01
CA PHE A 26 -2.64 0.77 19.23
C PHE A 26 -1.95 1.95 19.91
N LYS A 27 -0.79 1.69 20.51
CA LYS A 27 0.03 2.71 21.18
C LYS A 27 0.87 3.44 20.14
N LEU A 28 0.33 4.54 19.64
CA LEU A 28 0.97 5.39 18.65
C LEU A 28 2.27 6.01 19.17
N SER A 29 3.37 5.88 18.42
CA SER A 29 4.68 6.48 18.73
C SER A 29 5.12 7.52 17.69
N LYS A 30 4.73 7.38 16.42
CA LYS A 30 5.14 8.30 15.35
C LYS A 30 4.08 8.41 14.26
N ILE A 31 3.92 9.61 13.70
CA ILE A 31 3.17 9.83 12.46
C ILE A 31 4.03 10.63 11.49
N LYS A 32 4.08 10.21 10.22
CA LYS A 32 4.54 11.03 9.09
C LYS A 32 3.42 11.15 8.07
N ARG A 33 3.15 12.38 7.63
CA ARG A 33 2.11 12.69 6.64
C ARG A 33 2.76 13.31 5.43
N ASP A 34 2.37 12.85 4.25
CA ASP A 34 2.70 13.54 3.01
C ASP A 34 1.98 14.89 2.94
N LYS A 35 2.67 15.90 2.37
CA LYS A 35 2.09 17.24 2.17
C LYS A 35 1.01 17.22 1.10
N GLU A 36 1.15 16.36 0.09
CA GLU A 36 0.23 16.23 -1.04
C GLU A 36 -0.90 15.21 -0.80
N GLY A 37 -0.83 14.46 0.30
CA GLY A 37 -1.87 13.51 0.71
C GLY A 37 -1.78 12.15 0.03
N HIS A 38 -0.62 11.79 -0.53
CA HIS A 38 -0.39 10.51 -1.20
C HIS A 38 0.09 9.40 -0.27
N TYR A 39 0.56 9.71 0.94
CA TYR A 39 0.83 8.68 1.95
C TYR A 39 0.69 9.18 3.38
N ILE A 40 0.44 8.24 4.28
CA ILE A 40 0.53 8.43 5.72
C ILE A 40 1.20 7.21 6.33
N MET A 41 2.21 7.44 7.16
CA MET A 41 2.89 6.42 7.94
C MET A 41 2.56 6.60 9.41
N VAL A 42 2.20 5.51 10.08
CA VAL A 42 2.10 5.46 11.54
C VAL A 42 3.03 4.38 12.06
N LYS A 43 3.70 4.67 13.18
CA LYS A 43 4.39 3.67 13.99
C LYS A 43 3.75 3.61 15.35
N GLY A 44 3.74 2.42 15.93
CA GLY A 44 3.27 2.19 17.28
C GLY A 44 3.46 0.75 17.67
N SER A 45 2.69 0.30 18.66
CA SER A 45 2.67 -1.10 19.06
C SER A 45 1.27 -1.57 19.40
N ILE A 46 1.04 -2.87 19.24
CA ILE A 46 -0.16 -3.58 19.70
C ILE A 46 0.34 -4.70 20.60
N GLN A 47 -0.11 -4.75 21.86
CA GLN A 47 0.33 -5.78 22.82
C GLN A 47 1.87 -5.89 22.92
N GLN A 48 2.56 -4.73 22.96
CA GLN A 48 4.03 -4.61 22.99
C GLN A 48 4.76 -5.04 21.71
N GLU A 49 4.06 -5.60 20.71
CA GLU A 49 4.67 -5.84 19.40
C GLU A 49 4.66 -4.55 18.58
N GLU A 50 5.84 -4.12 18.13
CA GLU A 50 5.98 -2.97 17.24
C GLU A 50 5.33 -3.23 15.89
N LEU A 51 4.75 -2.17 15.31
CA LEU A 51 4.16 -2.21 13.99
C LEU A 51 4.33 -0.84 13.30
N THR A 52 4.85 -0.88 12.08
CA THR A 52 4.93 0.27 11.17
C THR A 52 3.93 0.05 10.05
N ILE A 53 2.95 0.94 9.91
CA ILE A 53 1.94 0.88 8.84
C ILE A 53 2.12 2.10 7.94
N LEU A 54 2.34 1.86 6.65
CA LEU A 54 2.39 2.89 5.61
C LEU A 54 1.22 2.69 4.64
N ASN A 55 0.27 3.63 4.63
CA ASN A 55 -0.78 3.68 3.61
C ASN A 55 -0.30 4.55 2.45
N ILE A 56 -0.30 4.02 1.23
CA ILE A 56 0.09 4.70 -0.01
C ILE A 56 -1.08 4.77 -0.98
N TYR A 57 -1.27 5.96 -1.57
CA TYR A 57 -2.05 6.19 -2.77
C TYR A 57 -1.13 6.83 -3.82
N ALA A 58 -0.55 6.02 -4.71
CA ALA A 58 0.39 6.52 -5.72
C ALA A 58 -0.37 7.25 -6.85
N PRO A 59 0.22 8.26 -7.50
CA PRO A 59 -0.40 8.92 -8.64
C PRO A 59 -0.47 8.01 -9.88
N ASN A 60 -1.50 8.18 -10.72
CA ASN A 60 -1.67 7.41 -11.97
C ASN A 60 -0.46 7.51 -12.92
N THR A 61 0.24 8.65 -12.92
CA THR A 61 1.42 8.87 -13.76
C THR A 61 2.68 8.77 -12.92
N GLY A 62 3.63 7.93 -13.35
CA GLY A 62 4.91 7.75 -12.65
C GLY A 62 4.81 6.96 -11.34
N ALA A 63 3.72 6.22 -11.13
CA ALA A 63 3.43 5.47 -9.89
C ALA A 63 4.60 4.62 -9.37
N PRO A 64 5.31 3.82 -10.20
CA PRO A 64 6.43 3.02 -9.71
C PRO A 64 7.59 3.88 -9.17
N ARG A 65 7.88 5.01 -9.83
CA ARG A 65 8.94 5.96 -9.42
C ARG A 65 8.55 6.67 -8.13
N PHE A 66 7.29 7.05 -8.01
CA PHE A 66 6.75 7.65 -6.79
C PHE A 66 6.91 6.70 -5.59
N THR A 67 6.42 5.46 -5.70
CA THR A 67 6.54 4.48 -4.61
C THR A 67 8.00 4.22 -4.26
N LYS A 68 8.88 4.08 -5.26
CA LYS A 68 10.32 3.94 -5.05
C LYS A 68 10.92 5.13 -4.28
N GLN A 69 10.50 6.35 -4.59
CA GLN A 69 10.94 7.55 -3.89
C GLN A 69 10.45 7.56 -2.43
N VAL A 70 9.18 7.20 -2.19
CA VAL A 70 8.63 7.07 -0.82
C VAL A 70 9.43 6.06 0.00
N LEU A 71 9.78 4.90 -0.57
CA LEU A 71 10.62 3.90 0.11
C LEU A 71 11.99 4.46 0.49
N ARG A 72 12.61 5.25 -0.40
CA ARG A 72 13.90 5.92 -0.13
C ARG A 72 13.78 6.96 0.97
N ASP A 73 12.77 7.83 0.89
CA ASP A 73 12.57 8.94 1.83
C ASP A 73 12.26 8.44 3.24
N LEU A 74 11.59 7.29 3.33
CA LEU A 74 11.22 6.64 4.58
C LEU A 74 12.17 5.52 4.98
N GLN A 75 13.30 5.30 4.29
CA GLN A 75 14.18 4.15 4.53
C GLN A 75 14.60 3.97 6.00
N ARG A 76 14.82 5.07 6.73
CA ARG A 76 15.19 5.04 8.16
C ARG A 76 14.04 4.70 9.10
N ASP A 77 12.81 4.78 8.60
CA ASP A 77 11.59 4.44 9.30
C ASP A 77 11.04 3.07 8.89
N LEU A 78 11.44 2.50 7.76
CA LEU A 78 11.02 1.14 7.40
C LEU A 78 11.92 0.13 8.11
N ASP A 79 11.31 -0.77 8.87
CA ASP A 79 11.96 -1.75 9.74
C ASP A 79 11.41 -3.17 9.50
N SER A 80 11.84 -4.14 10.30
CA SER A 80 11.38 -5.54 10.20
C SER A 80 9.90 -5.75 10.58
N HIS A 81 9.20 -4.70 11.05
CA HIS A 81 7.80 -4.72 11.47
C HIS A 81 6.93 -3.86 10.54
N THR A 82 7.37 -3.66 9.30
CA THR A 82 6.72 -2.76 8.35
C THR A 82 5.70 -3.47 7.47
N ILE A 83 4.56 -2.83 7.32
CA ILE A 83 3.49 -3.18 6.37
C ILE A 83 3.16 -1.94 5.56
N ILE A 84 3.18 -2.09 4.24
CA ILE A 84 2.82 -1.05 3.28
C ILE A 84 1.60 -1.54 2.51
N MET A 85 0.51 -0.77 2.54
CA MET A 85 -0.74 -1.14 1.89
C MET A 85 -1.33 0.06 1.13
N GLY A 86 -2.13 -0.24 0.12
CA GLY A 86 -2.93 0.74 -0.59
C GLY A 86 -2.85 0.57 -2.10
N ASP A 87 -3.26 1.60 -2.81
CA ASP A 87 -3.28 1.63 -4.27
C ASP A 87 -1.95 2.17 -4.80
N PHE A 88 -1.18 1.29 -5.42
CA PHE A 88 0.13 1.65 -5.98
C PHE A 88 -0.01 2.17 -7.42
N ASN A 89 -1.19 2.14 -8.02
CA ASN A 89 -1.45 2.44 -9.42
C ASN A 89 -0.51 1.71 -10.40
N THR A 90 0.08 0.60 -9.96
CA THR A 90 0.97 -0.22 -10.78
C THR A 90 0.89 -1.70 -10.40
N PRO A 91 0.88 -2.60 -11.38
CA PRO A 91 1.13 -4.02 -11.13
C PRO A 91 2.61 -4.25 -10.75
N LEU A 92 2.89 -5.31 -9.99
CA LEU A 92 4.26 -5.69 -9.59
C LEU A 92 4.77 -6.92 -10.35
N SER A 93 3.87 -7.71 -10.91
CA SER A 93 4.15 -8.92 -11.68
C SER A 93 3.33 -9.00 -12.97
N ILE A 94 3.67 -9.96 -13.84
CA ILE A 94 2.90 -10.23 -15.06
C ILE A 94 1.50 -10.79 -14.76
N LEU A 95 1.33 -11.48 -13.63
CA LEU A 95 0.06 -12.09 -13.23
C LEU A 95 -0.93 -11.07 -12.68
N ASP A 96 -0.46 -9.87 -12.35
CA ASP A 96 -1.29 -8.75 -11.89
C ASP A 96 -2.00 -8.03 -13.05
N ARG A 97 -1.90 -8.54 -14.29
CA ARG A 97 -2.60 -8.00 -15.45
C ARG A 97 -3.26 -9.13 -16.23
N SER A 98 -4.53 -8.96 -16.60
CA SER A 98 -5.26 -9.95 -17.40
C SER A 98 -4.60 -10.25 -18.74
N MET A 99 -3.98 -9.23 -19.35
CA MET A 99 -3.26 -9.36 -20.62
C MET A 99 -1.84 -9.94 -20.49
N ARG A 100 -1.36 -10.20 -19.27
CA ARG A 100 -0.03 -10.77 -18.97
C ARG A 100 1.16 -10.05 -19.63
N GLN A 101 1.02 -8.75 -19.86
CA GLN A 101 2.09 -7.93 -20.40
C GLN A 101 3.29 -7.91 -19.45
N LYS A 102 4.49 -7.87 -20.02
CA LYS A 102 5.73 -7.76 -19.25
C LYS A 102 5.75 -6.47 -18.42
N VAL A 103 6.32 -6.56 -17.22
CA VAL A 103 6.61 -5.37 -16.40
C VAL A 103 7.69 -4.52 -17.06
N ASN A 104 7.54 -3.20 -16.98
CA ASN A 104 8.51 -2.27 -17.55
C ASN A 104 9.70 -2.06 -16.60
N LYS A 105 10.71 -1.31 -17.07
CA LYS A 105 11.93 -1.04 -16.30
C LYS A 105 11.66 -0.34 -14.95
N ASP A 106 10.76 0.63 -14.92
CA ASP A 106 10.43 1.35 -13.68
C ASP A 106 9.83 0.41 -12.61
N ILE A 107 8.99 -0.55 -13.01
CA ILE A 107 8.44 -1.59 -12.11
C ILE A 107 9.55 -2.55 -11.66
N GLN A 108 10.47 -2.94 -12.55
CA GLN A 108 11.62 -3.78 -12.17
C GLN A 108 12.48 -3.09 -11.13
N GLU A 109 12.77 -1.80 -11.30
CA GLU A 109 13.53 -1.02 -10.32
C GLU A 109 12.79 -0.86 -8.98
N LEU A 110 11.47 -0.69 -9.00
CA LEU A 110 10.66 -0.71 -7.78
C LEU A 110 10.78 -2.06 -7.07
N ASN A 111 10.62 -3.17 -7.80
CA ASN A 111 10.75 -4.52 -7.24
C ASN A 111 12.14 -4.75 -6.64
N SER A 112 13.22 -4.29 -7.30
CA SER A 112 14.57 -4.34 -6.73
C SER A 112 14.70 -3.50 -5.46
N SER A 113 14.05 -2.33 -5.40
CA SER A 113 14.08 -1.48 -4.20
C SER A 113 13.32 -2.11 -3.04
N LEU A 114 12.20 -2.79 -3.30
CA LEU A 114 11.47 -3.59 -2.30
C LEU A 114 12.37 -4.71 -1.76
N GLN A 115 13.02 -5.45 -2.64
CA GLN A 115 13.95 -6.53 -2.25
C GLN A 115 15.13 -6.01 -1.41
N GLN A 116 15.71 -4.86 -1.77
CA GLN A 116 16.80 -4.23 -1.02
C GLN A 116 16.38 -3.77 0.39
N ALA A 117 15.09 -3.51 0.59
CA ALA A 117 14.50 -3.14 1.87
C ALA A 117 13.96 -4.36 2.66
N ASP A 118 14.25 -5.59 2.23
CA ASP A 118 13.69 -6.84 2.78
C ASP A 118 12.15 -6.86 2.80
N LEU A 119 11.52 -6.17 1.85
CA LEU A 119 10.07 -6.12 1.67
C LEU A 119 9.64 -7.09 0.56
N ILE A 120 8.51 -7.77 0.79
CA ILE A 120 7.92 -8.72 -0.16
C ILE A 120 6.45 -8.39 -0.41
N ASP A 121 5.94 -8.75 -1.58
CA ASP A 121 4.50 -8.79 -1.84
C ASP A 121 3.91 -10.00 -1.10
N ILE A 122 3.23 -9.74 0.02
CA ILE A 122 2.66 -10.77 0.89
C ILE A 122 1.56 -11.54 0.15
N TYR A 123 0.70 -10.83 -0.61
CA TYR A 123 -0.36 -11.48 -1.36
C TYR A 123 0.19 -12.44 -2.40
N ARG A 124 1.17 -11.99 -3.20
CA ARG A 124 1.80 -12.85 -4.22
C ARG A 124 2.59 -14.00 -3.61
N THR A 125 3.18 -13.80 -2.43
CA THR A 125 3.92 -14.86 -1.72
C THR A 125 3.00 -15.97 -1.25
N LEU A 126 1.82 -15.63 -0.71
CA LEU A 126 0.82 -16.61 -0.27
C LEU A 126 0.04 -17.22 -1.44
N HIS A 127 -0.15 -16.45 -2.52
CA HIS A 127 -0.93 -16.85 -3.70
C HIS A 127 -0.11 -16.74 -5.00
N PRO A 128 0.97 -17.53 -5.16
CA PRO A 128 1.95 -17.35 -6.24
C PRO A 128 1.33 -17.43 -7.64
N LYS A 129 0.27 -18.23 -7.81
CA LYS A 129 -0.41 -18.45 -9.09
C LYS A 129 -1.72 -17.69 -9.24
N SER A 130 -2.13 -16.88 -8.26
CA SER A 130 -3.42 -16.16 -8.33
C SER A 130 -3.46 -15.19 -9.51
N THR A 131 -4.64 -15.13 -10.12
CA THR A 131 -5.01 -14.20 -11.19
C THR A 131 -6.25 -13.41 -10.80
N GLU A 132 -6.41 -13.14 -9.51
CA GLU A 132 -7.42 -12.21 -8.99
C GLU A 132 -6.94 -10.76 -9.16
N TYR A 133 -7.88 -9.84 -9.29
CA TYR A 133 -7.62 -8.44 -9.62
C TYR A 133 -8.39 -7.52 -8.68
N THR A 134 -7.89 -6.29 -8.51
CA THR A 134 -8.53 -5.30 -7.64
C THR A 134 -9.21 -4.19 -8.41
N PHE A 135 -8.87 -3.99 -9.69
CA PHE A 135 -9.37 -2.90 -10.52
C PHE A 135 -9.74 -3.37 -11.93
N PHE A 136 -10.80 -2.77 -12.50
CA PHE A 136 -11.20 -2.96 -13.89
C PHE A 136 -11.13 -1.64 -14.66
N SER A 137 -10.36 -1.64 -15.76
CA SER A 137 -10.29 -0.51 -16.68
C SER A 137 -11.31 -0.67 -17.81
N ALA A 138 -12.41 0.08 -17.75
CA ALA A 138 -13.43 0.07 -18.79
C ALA A 138 -12.94 0.49 -20.19
N PRO A 139 -12.09 1.53 -20.34
CA PRO A 139 -11.60 1.95 -21.66
C PRO A 139 -10.80 0.87 -22.40
N HIS A 140 -10.07 0.04 -21.66
CA HIS A 140 -9.23 -1.02 -22.23
C HIS A 140 -9.86 -2.42 -22.09
N ARG A 141 -10.96 -2.54 -21.33
CA ARG A 141 -11.61 -3.82 -20.98
C ARG A 141 -10.64 -4.82 -20.36
N THR A 142 -9.76 -4.33 -19.48
CA THR A 142 -8.72 -5.15 -18.83
C THR A 142 -8.84 -5.10 -17.33
N TYR A 143 -8.41 -6.18 -16.67
CA TYR A 143 -8.32 -6.26 -15.21
C TYR A 143 -6.87 -6.17 -14.76
N SER A 144 -6.66 -5.54 -13.61
CA SER A 144 -5.35 -5.42 -12.99
C SER A 144 -5.42 -5.47 -11.46
N LYS A 145 -4.39 -6.03 -10.85
CA LYS A 145 -4.14 -5.93 -9.42
C LYS A 145 -3.13 -4.80 -9.19
N ILE A 146 -3.64 -3.65 -8.75
CA ILE A 146 -2.85 -2.43 -8.49
C ILE A 146 -2.86 -2.03 -7.02
N ASP A 147 -3.74 -2.63 -6.23
CA ASP A 147 -3.72 -2.59 -4.79
C ASP A 147 -2.82 -3.70 -4.26
N HIS A 148 -1.94 -3.38 -3.33
CA HIS A 148 -0.95 -4.33 -2.82
C HIS A 148 -0.86 -4.30 -1.30
N VAL A 149 -0.42 -5.43 -0.77
CA VAL A 149 0.01 -5.58 0.61
C VAL A 149 1.46 -6.05 0.58
N ILE A 150 2.35 -5.12 0.85
CA ILE A 150 3.78 -5.33 0.96
C ILE A 150 4.11 -5.39 2.44
N GLY A 151 5.02 -6.25 2.85
CA GLY A 151 5.53 -6.21 4.21
C GLY A 151 6.90 -6.80 4.34
N SER A 152 7.52 -6.53 5.48
CA SER A 152 8.84 -7.04 5.80
C SER A 152 8.82 -8.56 5.80
N LYS A 153 9.85 -9.17 5.20
CA LYS A 153 9.99 -10.62 5.12
C LYS A 153 9.92 -11.30 6.49
N ALA A 154 10.38 -10.61 7.54
CA ALA A 154 10.29 -11.07 8.93
C ALA A 154 8.85 -11.25 9.44
N LEU A 155 7.87 -10.52 8.88
CA LEU A 155 6.45 -10.65 9.24
C LEU A 155 5.74 -11.81 8.53
N LEU A 156 6.38 -12.46 7.55
CA LEU A 156 5.72 -13.49 6.74
C LEU A 156 5.18 -14.64 7.59
N SER A 157 5.90 -15.08 8.63
CA SER A 157 5.46 -16.14 9.53
C SER A 157 4.25 -15.76 10.39
N LYS A 158 3.97 -14.46 10.54
CA LYS A 158 2.80 -13.92 11.24
C LYS A 158 1.61 -13.71 10.32
N CYS A 159 1.80 -13.68 8.99
CA CYS A 159 0.73 -13.51 8.01
C CYS A 159 -0.08 -14.82 7.90
N THR A 160 -1.31 -14.83 8.40
CA THR A 160 -2.14 -16.04 8.43
C THR A 160 -3.00 -16.19 7.19
N ARG A 161 -3.55 -15.07 6.69
CA ARG A 161 -4.43 -15.06 5.51
C ARG A 161 -4.38 -13.70 4.84
N THR A 162 -4.52 -13.70 3.52
CA THR A 162 -4.82 -12.50 2.75
C THR A 162 -5.82 -12.82 1.65
N GLU A 163 -6.75 -11.91 1.40
CA GLU A 163 -7.85 -12.08 0.45
C GLU A 163 -8.25 -10.75 -0.18
N ILE A 164 -8.80 -10.82 -1.39
CA ILE A 164 -9.42 -9.69 -2.08
C ILE A 164 -10.93 -9.71 -1.79
N ILE A 165 -11.50 -8.55 -1.46
CA ILE A 165 -12.91 -8.39 -1.10
C ILE A 165 -13.55 -7.41 -2.09
N THR A 166 -14.42 -7.95 -2.95
CA THR A 166 -15.24 -7.14 -3.86
C THR A 166 -16.29 -6.35 -3.08
N ASN A 167 -16.67 -5.19 -3.59
CA ASN A 167 -17.63 -4.31 -2.93
C ASN A 167 -18.36 -3.43 -3.95
N CYS A 168 -19.43 -2.76 -3.51
CA CYS A 168 -20.21 -1.80 -4.29
C CYS A 168 -19.91 -0.33 -3.94
N LEU A 169 -18.92 -0.08 -3.07
CA LEU A 169 -18.58 1.24 -2.55
C LEU A 169 -17.53 1.97 -3.41
N SER A 170 -16.70 1.21 -4.10
CA SER A 170 -15.56 1.69 -4.88
C SER A 170 -15.40 0.89 -6.17
N ASP A 171 -14.73 1.48 -7.15
CA ASP A 171 -14.23 0.80 -8.35
C ASP A 171 -13.01 -0.08 -8.08
N HIS A 172 -12.42 0.02 -6.87
CA HIS A 172 -11.41 -0.88 -6.35
C HIS A 172 -11.98 -1.90 -5.36
N SER A 173 -11.53 -3.15 -5.48
CA SER A 173 -11.72 -4.18 -4.44
C SER A 173 -10.74 -3.96 -3.29
N ALA A 174 -11.17 -4.25 -2.07
CA ALA A 174 -10.32 -4.13 -0.89
C ALA A 174 -9.38 -5.35 -0.77
N ILE A 175 -8.25 -5.18 -0.09
CA ILE A 175 -7.37 -6.28 0.32
C ILE A 175 -7.38 -6.37 1.84
N LYS A 176 -7.64 -7.57 2.35
CA LYS A 176 -7.55 -7.88 3.78
C LYS A 176 -6.30 -8.70 4.04
N LEU A 177 -5.61 -8.37 5.13
CA LEU A 177 -4.50 -9.14 5.68
C LEU A 177 -4.81 -9.46 7.14
N GLU A 178 -4.70 -10.74 7.49
CA GLU A 178 -4.79 -11.22 8.87
C GLU A 178 -3.37 -11.48 9.40
N LEU A 179 -3.06 -10.89 10.54
CA LEU A 179 -1.77 -10.98 11.21
C LEU A 179 -1.95 -11.57 12.59
N ARG A 180 -1.11 -12.56 12.91
CA ARG A 180 -0.95 -13.05 14.27
C ARG A 180 -0.11 -12.05 15.06
N ILE A 181 -0.70 -11.48 16.10
CA ILE A 181 0.02 -10.75 17.15
C ILE A 181 0.15 -11.70 18.34
N ASN A 182 1.36 -11.90 18.85
CA ASN A 182 1.53 -12.73 20.02
C ASN A 182 0.97 -12.00 21.23
N LYS A 183 0.10 -12.67 21.98
CA LYS A 183 -0.26 -12.23 23.33
C LYS A 183 0.93 -12.55 24.24
N LEU A 184 1.43 -11.57 24.97
CA LEU A 184 2.12 -11.90 26.21
C LEU A 184 1.07 -12.51 27.14
N ILE A 185 1.32 -13.74 27.57
CA ILE A 185 0.61 -14.41 28.66
C ILE A 185 1.19 -13.88 29.97
#